data_AF-A0A5C5ZST7-F1
#
_entry.id   AF-A0A5C5ZST7-F1
#
_cell.length_a   1.000
_cell.length_b   1.000
_cell.length_c   1.000
_cell.angle_alpha   90.00
_cell.angle_beta   90.00
_cell.angle_gamma   90.00
#
_symmetry.space_group_name_H-M   'P 1'
#
loop_
_entity.id
_entity.type
_entity.pdbx_description
1 polymer ?
#
loop_
_entity_poly.entity_id
_entity_poly.type
_entity_poly.pdbx_seq_one_letter_code
_entity_poly.pdbx_strand_id
1 'polypeptide(L)'
;MAINVTCPKCFSRFTVGDQHAGKQGACPKCKGPITIPEADEGVVIHETPDGPTDAKGRQVLKTAKRKDGKFNPVVAAAAGGVALLAVLAALLLRGSTLLEESTTVLAAGALVMGPLLAWSGYQFLRDAELEPYSGGELWLRSFGCGAVYALSWLAYMTIAGQLGGAEWQAEGLEIWQMLVPAAVAVGVATFAGVVAFDLEPLMAFSNCALYFVATVGLRLLAALPAVPGLVVDG
;
A
#
# COMPACT_ATOMS: atom_id res chain seq x y z
N MET A 1 -27.83 -36.34 22.16
CA MET A 1 -27.35 -35.04 22.68
C MET A 1 -28.11 -34.73 23.97
N ALA A 2 -27.72 -33.66 24.65
CA ALA A 2 -28.17 -33.34 25.99
C ALA A 2 -28.67 -31.89 25.99
N ILE A 3 -29.97 -31.70 26.22
CA ILE A 3 -30.65 -30.40 26.20
C ILE A 3 -30.58 -29.79 27.60
N ASN A 4 -30.07 -28.56 27.70
CA ASN A 4 -30.04 -27.82 28.96
C ASN A 4 -31.37 -27.10 29.18
N VAL A 5 -32.12 -27.54 30.18
CA VAL A 5 -33.44 -27.01 30.51
C VAL A 5 -33.37 -26.23 31.82
N THR A 6 -33.98 -25.05 31.84
CA THR A 6 -34.16 -24.26 33.07
C THR A 6 -35.61 -24.34 33.51
N CYS A 7 -35.88 -24.81 34.72
CA CYS A 7 -37.25 -24.88 35.24
C CYS A 7 -37.79 -23.47 35.54
N PRO A 8 -39.00 -23.08 35.06
CA PRO A 8 -39.59 -21.77 35.34
C PRO A 8 -40.03 -21.58 36.79
N LYS A 9 -40.23 -22.66 37.57
CA LYS A 9 -40.76 -22.59 38.94
C LYS A 9 -39.67 -22.51 40.00
N CYS A 10 -38.54 -23.20 39.81
CA CYS A 10 -37.45 -23.26 40.81
C CYS A 10 -36.09 -22.80 40.26
N PHE A 11 -36.04 -22.39 39.00
CA PHE A 11 -34.85 -21.88 38.28
C PHE A 11 -33.63 -22.81 38.30
N SER A 12 -33.79 -24.07 38.71
CA SER A 12 -32.72 -25.05 38.61
C SER A 12 -32.50 -25.45 37.15
N ARG A 13 -31.24 -25.41 36.72
CA ARG A 13 -30.79 -25.91 35.42
C ARG A 13 -30.46 -27.39 35.52
N PHE A 14 -30.88 -28.18 34.56
CA PHE A 14 -30.54 -29.59 34.46
C PHE A 14 -30.56 -30.04 33.00
N THR A 15 -29.89 -31.15 32.75
CA THR A 15 -29.68 -31.66 31.40
C THR A 15 -30.57 -32.87 31.18
N VAL A 16 -31.31 -32.89 30.07
CA VAL A 16 -32.19 -34.01 29.67
C VAL A 16 -31.76 -34.55 28.32
N GLY A 17 -31.92 -35.85 28.09
CA GLY A 17 -31.63 -36.44 26.77
C GLY A 17 -32.63 -35.98 25.71
N ASP A 18 -32.17 -35.88 24.45
CA ASP A 18 -32.98 -35.42 23.30
C ASP A 18 -34.31 -36.18 23.12
N GLN A 19 -34.40 -37.42 23.59
CA GLN A 19 -35.64 -38.21 23.58
C GLN A 19 -36.83 -37.57 24.30
N HIS A 20 -36.56 -36.54 25.11
CA HIS A 20 -37.55 -35.76 25.85
C HIS A 20 -37.79 -34.36 25.25
N ALA A 21 -37.17 -34.03 24.11
CA ALA A 21 -37.44 -32.80 23.36
C ALA A 21 -38.94 -32.68 23.03
N GLY A 22 -39.52 -31.48 23.21
CA GLY A 22 -40.93 -31.18 22.93
C GLY A 22 -41.95 -31.81 23.89
N LYS A 23 -41.52 -32.64 24.85
CA LYS A 23 -42.43 -33.33 25.79
C LYS A 23 -42.59 -32.55 27.10
N GLN A 24 -43.77 -32.71 27.72
CA GLN A 24 -44.00 -32.22 29.09
C GLN A 24 -43.51 -33.26 30.11
N GLY A 25 -42.74 -32.81 31.10
CA GLY A 25 -42.20 -33.63 32.17
C GLY A 25 -42.23 -32.92 33.52
N ALA A 26 -42.11 -33.68 34.61
CA ALA A 26 -41.99 -33.10 35.95
C ALA A 26 -40.54 -32.70 36.22
N CYS A 27 -40.31 -31.50 36.77
CA CYS A 27 -39.00 -31.08 37.21
C CYS A 27 -38.46 -32.02 38.31
N PRO A 28 -37.21 -32.51 38.24
CA PRO A 28 -36.65 -33.41 39.25
C PRO A 28 -36.53 -32.78 40.64
N LYS A 29 -36.46 -31.44 40.72
CA LYS A 29 -36.26 -30.70 41.98
C LYS A 29 -37.57 -30.25 42.64
N CYS A 30 -38.51 -29.71 41.86
CA CYS A 30 -39.76 -29.13 42.40
C CYS A 30 -41.03 -29.87 41.97
N LYS A 31 -40.91 -30.92 41.14
CA LYS A 31 -42.00 -31.73 40.58
C LYS A 31 -43.06 -30.93 39.80
N GLY A 32 -42.81 -29.66 39.51
CA GLY A 32 -43.69 -28.84 38.69
C GLY A 32 -43.67 -29.28 37.23
N PRO A 33 -44.78 -29.16 36.49
CA PRO A 33 -44.81 -29.46 35.06
C PRO A 33 -43.93 -28.47 34.30
N ILE A 34 -43.06 -28.98 33.43
CA ILE A 34 -42.21 -28.19 32.54
C ILE A 34 -42.31 -28.73 31.11
N THR A 35 -42.25 -27.84 30.13
CA THR A 35 -42.14 -28.22 28.72
C THR A 35 -40.67 -28.14 28.34
N ILE A 36 -40.13 -29.24 27.80
CA ILE A 36 -38.74 -29.30 27.35
C ILE A 36 -38.68 -28.70 25.94
N PRO A 37 -37.82 -27.69 25.67
CA PRO A 37 -37.66 -27.09 24.35
C PRO A 37 -37.32 -28.14 23.27
N GLU A 38 -37.71 -27.87 22.04
CA GLU A 38 -37.33 -28.72 20.92
C GLU A 38 -35.82 -28.58 20.65
N ALA A 39 -35.18 -29.67 20.20
CA ALA A 39 -33.73 -29.71 20.01
C ALA A 39 -33.23 -28.69 18.96
N ASP A 40 -34.12 -28.19 18.11
CA ASP A 40 -33.82 -27.21 17.05
C ASP A 40 -34.05 -25.75 17.45
N GLU A 41 -34.54 -25.47 18.67
CA GLU A 41 -34.55 -24.11 19.23
C GLU A 41 -33.16 -23.75 19.79
N GLY A 42 -32.17 -23.78 18.90
CA GLY A 42 -30.88 -23.17 19.18
C GLY A 42 -31.09 -21.70 19.52
N VAL A 43 -30.57 -21.25 20.66
CA VAL A 43 -30.48 -19.83 20.97
C VAL A 43 -29.58 -19.22 19.90
N VAL A 44 -30.19 -18.61 18.89
CA VAL A 44 -29.48 -17.80 17.90
C VAL A 44 -28.97 -16.58 18.67
N ILE A 45 -27.73 -16.67 19.12
CA ILE A 45 -27.02 -15.52 19.68
C ILE A 45 -26.83 -14.57 18.51
N HIS A 46 -27.73 -13.59 18.39
CA HIS A 46 -27.52 -12.48 17.47
C HIS A 46 -26.26 -11.76 17.92
N GLU A 47 -25.23 -11.81 17.08
CA GLU A 47 -24.04 -10.98 17.27
C GLU A 47 -24.49 -9.54 17.44
N THR A 48 -23.96 -8.88 18.48
CA THR A 48 -24.26 -7.49 18.75
C THR A 48 -23.92 -6.66 17.52
N PRO A 49 -24.84 -5.84 17.00
CA PRO A 49 -24.53 -4.98 15.87
C PRO A 49 -23.28 -4.12 16.16
N ASP A 50 -22.36 -4.04 15.19
CA ASP A 50 -21.18 -3.17 15.27
C ASP A 50 -21.63 -1.70 15.30
N GLY A 51 -21.69 -1.12 16.50
CA GLY A 51 -21.91 0.31 16.72
C GLY A 51 -22.96 0.65 17.78
N PRO A 52 -23.09 1.94 18.14
CA PRO A 52 -24.04 2.39 19.14
C PRO A 52 -25.49 2.18 18.66
N THR A 53 -26.21 1.35 19.41
CA THR A 53 -27.64 1.07 19.25
C THR A 53 -28.50 2.00 20.10
N ASP A 54 -29.67 2.39 19.59
CA ASP A 54 -30.68 3.07 20.38
C ASP A 54 -31.33 2.12 21.40
N ALA A 55 -32.19 2.68 22.26
CA ALA A 55 -33.00 1.91 23.21
C ALA A 55 -33.94 0.89 22.55
N LYS A 56 -34.06 0.88 21.21
CA LYS A 56 -34.88 -0.04 20.42
C LYS A 56 -34.01 -1.06 19.65
N GLY A 57 -32.70 -1.11 19.92
CA GLY A 57 -31.76 -2.03 19.27
C GLY A 57 -31.45 -1.69 17.81
N ARG A 58 -31.78 -0.48 17.34
CA ARG A 58 -31.48 -0.01 15.97
C ARG A 58 -30.15 0.72 15.98
N GLN A 59 -29.29 0.45 14.99
CA GLN A 59 -28.06 1.20 14.81
C GLN A 59 -28.38 2.67 14.51
N VAL A 60 -27.94 3.58 15.39
CA VAL A 60 -28.21 5.02 15.26
C VAL A 60 -27.29 5.65 14.23
N LEU A 61 -26.07 5.15 14.13
CA LEU A 61 -25.08 5.58 13.16
C LEU A 61 -25.02 4.56 12.03
N LYS A 62 -25.18 5.02 10.79
CA LYS A 62 -24.78 4.23 9.61
C LYS A 62 -23.26 4.11 9.65
N THR A 63 -22.74 3.03 10.20
CA THR A 63 -21.33 2.69 10.06
C THR A 63 -21.09 2.30 8.60
N ALA A 64 -20.45 3.20 7.84
CA ALA A 64 -19.95 2.86 6.53
C ALA A 64 -18.83 1.83 6.72
N LYS A 65 -19.11 0.56 6.41
CA LYS A 65 -18.11 -0.50 6.53
C LYS A 65 -16.96 -0.19 5.58
N ARG A 66 -15.75 -0.11 6.15
CA ARG A 66 -14.50 0.13 5.43
C ARG A 66 -14.40 -0.82 4.23
N LYS A 67 -14.24 -0.27 3.03
CA LYS A 67 -13.89 -1.05 1.84
C LYS A 67 -12.38 -0.97 1.67
N ASP A 68 -11.68 -2.00 2.10
CA ASP A 68 -10.25 -2.10 1.83
C ASP A 68 -10.01 -2.12 0.31
N GLY A 69 -8.98 -1.40 -0.13
CA GLY A 69 -8.52 -1.47 -1.51
C GLY A 69 -8.17 -2.92 -1.84
N LYS A 70 -8.84 -3.49 -2.85
CA LYS A 70 -8.60 -4.88 -3.25
C LYS A 70 -7.21 -4.98 -3.87
N PHE A 71 -6.30 -5.66 -3.20
CA PHE A 71 -4.99 -5.99 -3.77
C PHE A 71 -5.20 -6.86 -5.01
N ASN A 72 -4.69 -6.40 -6.16
CA ASN A 72 -4.73 -7.16 -7.40
C ASN A 72 -3.36 -7.85 -7.60
N PRO A 73 -3.26 -9.17 -7.35
CA PRO A 73 -1.99 -9.89 -7.43
C PRO A 73 -1.40 -9.87 -8.85
N VAL A 74 -2.24 -9.75 -9.89
CA VAL A 74 -1.76 -9.68 -11.28
C VAL A 74 -1.00 -8.38 -11.54
N VAL A 75 -1.52 -7.26 -11.03
CA VAL A 75 -0.85 -5.95 -11.17
C VAL A 75 0.45 -5.92 -10.39
N ALA A 76 0.45 -6.47 -9.16
CA ALA A 76 1.66 -6.58 -8.37
C ALA A 76 2.72 -7.48 -9.03
N ALA A 77 2.31 -8.61 -9.61
CA ALA A 77 3.21 -9.50 -10.35
C ALA A 77 3.77 -8.83 -11.61
N ALA A 78 2.94 -8.08 -12.35
CA ALA A 78 3.39 -7.32 -13.52
C ALA A 78 4.40 -6.24 -13.12
N ALA A 79 4.13 -5.45 -12.08
CA ALA A 79 5.04 -4.44 -11.57
C ALA A 79 6.37 -5.05 -11.08
N GLY A 80 6.31 -6.16 -10.33
CA GLY A 80 7.48 -6.91 -9.90
C GLY A 80 8.28 -7.49 -11.09
N GLY A 81 7.60 -7.97 -12.12
CA GLY A 81 8.21 -8.45 -13.35
C GLY A 81 8.96 -7.35 -14.10
N VAL A 82 8.39 -6.15 -14.22
CA VAL A 82 9.08 -5.02 -14.86
C VAL A 82 10.29 -4.57 -14.04
N ALA A 83 10.18 -4.52 -12.70
CA ALA A 83 11.31 -4.21 -11.84
C ALA A 83 12.45 -5.25 -11.99
N LEU A 84 12.11 -6.55 -12.04
CA LEU A 84 13.07 -7.62 -12.28
C LEU A 84 13.73 -7.49 -13.66
N LEU A 85 12.95 -7.21 -14.71
CA LEU A 85 13.46 -7.00 -16.06
C LEU A 85 14.40 -5.78 -16.12
N ALA A 86 14.10 -4.69 -15.40
CA ALA A 86 14.98 -3.54 -15.32
C ALA A 86 16.33 -3.89 -14.64
N VAL A 87 16.29 -4.68 -13.57
CA VAL A 87 17.51 -5.19 -12.91
C VAL A 87 18.31 -6.09 -13.85
N LEU A 88 17.65 -7.04 -14.53
CA LEU A 88 18.31 -7.93 -15.49
C LEU A 88 18.91 -7.14 -16.65
N ALA A 89 18.20 -6.15 -17.20
CA ALA A 89 18.70 -5.27 -18.24
C ALA A 89 19.93 -4.48 -17.77
N ALA A 90 19.90 -3.92 -16.57
CA ALA A 90 21.05 -3.22 -15.98
C ALA A 90 22.28 -4.13 -15.84
N LEU A 91 22.08 -5.38 -15.44
CA LEU A 91 23.17 -6.37 -15.32
C LEU A 91 23.71 -6.84 -16.67
N LEU A 92 22.83 -7.06 -17.66
CA LEU A 92 23.23 -7.51 -19.00
C LEU A 92 23.92 -6.41 -19.81
N LEU A 93 23.52 -5.14 -19.59
CA LEU A 93 24.07 -3.97 -20.27
C LEU A 93 25.17 -3.27 -19.44
N ARG A 94 25.64 -3.91 -18.37
CA ARG A 94 26.65 -3.34 -17.47
C ARG A 94 27.92 -2.99 -18.24
N GLY A 95 28.36 -1.73 -18.14
CA GLY A 95 29.55 -1.22 -18.84
C GLY A 95 29.43 -1.14 -20.36
N SER A 96 28.21 -1.21 -20.90
CA SER A 96 27.99 -1.02 -22.34
C SER A 96 27.99 0.48 -22.70
N THR A 97 28.61 0.81 -23.84
CA THR A 97 28.62 2.19 -24.37
C THR A 97 27.22 2.71 -24.68
N LEU A 98 26.25 1.81 -24.91
CA LEU A 98 24.86 2.17 -25.14
C LEU A 98 24.22 2.86 -23.93
N LEU A 99 24.53 2.43 -22.70
CA LEU A 99 24.01 3.09 -21.50
C LEU A 99 24.78 4.37 -21.15
N GLU A 100 26.04 4.47 -21.54
CA GLU A 100 26.89 5.64 -21.30
C GLU A 100 26.54 6.79 -22.25
N GLU A 101 26.40 6.52 -23.55
CA GLU A 101 26.13 7.55 -24.56
C GLU A 101 24.65 7.88 -24.71
N SER A 102 23.75 6.91 -24.50
CA SER A 102 22.32 7.11 -24.79
C SER A 102 21.53 7.65 -23.60
N THR A 103 21.48 8.97 -23.48
CA THR A 103 20.58 9.66 -22.53
C THR A 103 19.11 9.25 -22.74
N THR A 104 18.72 8.92 -23.97
CA THR A 104 17.35 8.48 -24.30
C THR A 104 16.98 7.15 -23.63
N VAL A 105 17.91 6.19 -23.57
CA VAL A 105 17.65 4.89 -22.92
C VAL A 105 17.51 5.08 -21.41
N LEU A 106 18.37 5.89 -20.80
CA LEU A 106 18.28 6.22 -19.37
C LEU A 106 16.99 6.98 -19.05
N ALA A 107 16.61 7.93 -19.89
CA ALA A 107 15.35 8.67 -19.74
C ALA A 107 14.12 7.77 -19.90
N ALA A 108 14.14 6.83 -20.84
CA ALA A 108 13.08 5.85 -21.01
C ALA A 108 12.97 4.93 -19.77
N GLY A 109 14.10 4.47 -19.23
CA GLY A 109 14.13 3.69 -17.99
C GLY A 109 13.54 4.46 -16.81
N ALA A 110 13.96 5.71 -16.62
CA ALA A 110 13.40 6.60 -15.59
C ALA A 110 11.88 6.79 -15.75
N LEU A 111 11.41 7.02 -16.98
CA LEU A 111 9.99 7.22 -17.28
C LEU A 111 9.15 5.96 -17.04
N VAL A 112 9.68 4.77 -17.33
CA VAL A 112 8.98 3.49 -17.08
C VAL A 112 8.94 3.16 -15.59
N MET A 113 10.03 3.41 -14.86
CA MET A 113 10.11 3.11 -13.43
C MET A 113 9.26 4.06 -12.59
N GLY A 114 9.07 5.31 -13.03
CA GLY A 114 8.30 6.34 -12.32
C GLY A 114 6.90 5.87 -11.90
N PRO A 115 6.01 5.53 -12.85
CA PRO A 115 4.65 5.09 -12.54
C PRO A 115 4.59 3.83 -11.69
N LEU A 116 5.50 2.87 -11.92
CA LEU A 116 5.54 1.61 -11.17
C LEU A 116 5.93 1.82 -9.71
N LEU A 117 6.95 2.64 -9.47
CA LEU A 117 7.42 2.93 -8.12
C LEU A 117 6.42 3.84 -7.38
N ALA A 118 5.88 4.86 -8.05
CA ALA A 118 4.82 5.72 -7.50
C ALA A 118 3.58 4.90 -7.11
N TRP A 119 3.14 3.98 -7.98
CA TRP A 119 2.04 3.06 -7.68
C TRP A 119 2.36 2.16 -6.49
N SER A 120 3.56 1.57 -6.46
CA SER A 120 3.97 0.67 -5.38
C SER A 120 4.07 1.38 -4.04
N GLY A 121 4.69 2.57 -4.00
CA GLY A 121 4.85 3.36 -2.79
C GLY A 121 3.50 3.81 -2.24
N TYR A 122 2.57 4.21 -3.10
CA TYR A 122 1.21 4.57 -2.69
C TYR A 122 0.49 3.46 -1.92
N GLN A 123 0.66 2.19 -2.30
CA GLN A 123 0.01 1.07 -1.61
C GLN A 123 0.43 0.95 -0.13
N PHE A 124 1.67 1.32 0.19
CA PHE A 124 2.24 1.22 1.54
C PHE A 124 2.14 2.51 2.34
N LEU A 125 2.24 3.66 1.66
CA LEU A 125 2.40 4.97 2.29
C LEU A 125 1.08 5.77 2.39
N ARG A 126 0.00 5.31 1.75
CA ARG A 126 -1.30 5.99 1.84
C ARG A 126 -1.83 6.00 3.27
N ASP A 127 -2.58 7.04 3.59
CA ASP A 127 -3.37 7.07 4.81
C ASP A 127 -4.44 5.96 4.77
N ALA A 128 -4.56 5.27 5.90
CA ALA A 128 -5.53 4.21 6.14
C ALA A 128 -6.95 4.75 6.37
N GLU A 129 -7.07 6.02 6.77
CA GLU A 129 -8.32 6.73 7.06
C GLU A 129 -8.99 7.29 5.80
N LEU A 130 -8.21 7.57 4.74
CA LEU A 130 -8.72 8.06 3.46
C LEU A 130 -9.21 6.92 2.55
N GLU A 131 -10.20 7.22 1.71
CA GLU A 131 -10.65 6.27 0.68
C GLU A 131 -9.52 5.99 -0.31
N PRO A 132 -9.22 4.71 -0.61
CA PRO A 132 -8.11 4.38 -1.50
C PRO A 132 -8.45 4.70 -2.95
N TYR A 133 -7.52 5.39 -3.62
CA TYR A 133 -7.52 5.46 -5.08
C TYR A 133 -7.39 4.05 -5.65
N SER A 134 -8.23 3.73 -6.63
CA SER A 134 -8.24 2.40 -7.25
C SER A 134 -8.58 2.47 -8.74
N GLY A 135 -8.30 1.38 -9.46
CA GLY A 135 -8.60 1.27 -10.89
C GLY A 135 -7.86 2.30 -11.74
N GLY A 136 -8.58 2.91 -12.69
CA GLY A 136 -8.01 3.85 -13.66
C GLY A 136 -7.53 5.16 -13.04
N GLU A 137 -8.19 5.65 -11.98
CA GLU A 137 -7.78 6.90 -11.32
C GLU A 137 -6.40 6.75 -10.67
N LEU A 138 -6.17 5.63 -9.97
CA LEU A 138 -4.87 5.35 -9.38
C LEU A 138 -3.77 5.30 -10.44
N TRP A 139 -4.03 4.68 -11.59
CA TRP A 139 -3.08 4.63 -12.69
C TRP A 139 -2.81 6.01 -13.26
N LEU A 140 -3.83 6.83 -13.52
CA LEU A 140 -3.66 8.18 -14.04
C LEU A 140 -2.81 9.05 -13.10
N ARG A 141 -3.07 8.98 -11.79
CA ARG A 141 -2.28 9.68 -10.76
C ARG A 141 -0.84 9.14 -10.70
N SER A 142 -0.66 7.83 -10.81
CA SER A 142 0.67 7.20 -10.81
C SER A 142 1.48 7.56 -12.05
N PHE A 143 0.87 7.60 -13.23
CA PHE A 143 1.51 8.07 -14.46
C PHE A 143 1.89 9.55 -14.38
N GLY A 144 0.98 10.40 -13.89
CA GLY A 144 1.26 11.82 -13.70
C GLY A 144 2.40 12.06 -12.70
N CYS A 145 2.33 11.44 -11.52
CA CYS A 145 3.36 11.57 -10.49
C CYS A 145 4.70 11.00 -10.95
N GLY A 146 4.69 9.80 -11.54
CA GLY A 146 5.87 9.13 -12.08
C GLY A 146 6.53 9.91 -13.23
N ALA A 147 5.75 10.57 -14.09
CA ALA A 147 6.28 11.47 -15.11
C ALA A 147 6.98 12.69 -14.47
N VAL A 148 6.43 13.27 -13.41
CA VAL A 148 7.10 14.35 -12.67
C VAL A 148 8.38 13.87 -12.00
N TYR A 149 8.43 12.63 -11.52
CA TYR A 149 9.67 12.02 -10.99
C TYR A 149 10.73 11.84 -12.07
N ALA A 150 10.34 11.51 -13.30
CA ALA A 150 11.27 11.48 -14.44
C ALA A 150 11.73 12.89 -14.84
N LEU A 151 10.83 13.86 -14.84
CA LEU A 151 11.15 15.25 -15.14
C LEU A 151 12.02 15.91 -14.06
N SER A 152 11.94 15.48 -12.80
CA SER A 152 12.81 15.99 -11.75
C SER A 152 14.27 15.52 -11.93
N TRP A 153 14.50 14.33 -12.51
CA TRP A 153 15.83 13.93 -12.99
C TRP A 153 16.33 14.85 -14.12
N LEU A 154 15.46 15.24 -15.04
CA LEU A 154 15.82 16.20 -16.07
C LEU A 154 16.16 17.57 -15.46
N ALA A 155 15.38 18.04 -14.49
CA ALA A 155 15.67 19.26 -13.75
C ALA A 155 17.01 19.19 -13.01
N TYR A 156 17.35 18.04 -12.42
CA TYR A 156 18.67 17.81 -11.84
C TYR A 156 19.76 18.01 -12.89
N MET A 157 19.67 17.32 -14.04
CA MET A 157 20.69 17.38 -15.09
C MET A 157 20.84 18.78 -15.68
N THR A 158 19.75 19.51 -15.87
CA THR A 158 19.81 20.88 -16.42
C THR A 158 20.45 21.84 -15.43
N ILE A 159 20.06 21.84 -14.17
CA ILE A 159 20.63 22.73 -13.15
C ILE A 159 22.11 22.38 -12.90
N ALA A 160 22.43 21.09 -12.77
CA ALA A 160 23.80 20.62 -12.61
C ALA A 160 24.70 21.03 -13.78
N GLY A 161 24.22 20.89 -15.02
CA GLY A 161 24.96 21.33 -16.21
C GLY A 161 25.16 22.84 -16.31
N GLN A 162 24.23 23.65 -15.79
CA GLN A 162 24.44 25.11 -15.70
C GLN A 162 25.51 25.48 -14.66
N LEU A 163 25.63 24.70 -13.57
CA LEU A 163 26.61 24.95 -12.51
C LEU A 163 28.01 24.46 -12.87
N GLY A 164 28.14 23.30 -13.52
CA GLY A 164 29.43 22.67 -13.84
C GLY A 164 29.99 22.97 -15.24
N GLY A 165 29.30 23.76 -16.06
CA GLY A 165 29.78 24.10 -17.41
C GLY A 165 29.63 22.97 -18.44
N ALA A 166 30.34 23.07 -19.56
CA ALA A 166 30.14 22.17 -20.72
C ALA A 166 30.60 20.72 -20.47
N GLU A 167 31.62 20.51 -19.64
CA GLU A 167 32.25 19.20 -19.38
C GLU A 167 32.00 18.69 -17.95
N TRP A 168 30.96 19.18 -17.28
CA TRP A 168 30.62 18.88 -15.88
C TRP A 168 30.50 17.39 -15.54
N GLN A 169 30.19 16.55 -16.53
CA GLN A 169 30.08 15.10 -16.35
C GLN A 169 31.45 14.41 -16.31
N ALA A 170 32.46 14.99 -16.94
CA ALA A 170 33.83 14.48 -17.00
C ALA A 170 34.70 15.08 -15.89
N GLU A 171 34.58 16.39 -15.63
CA GLU A 171 35.34 17.09 -14.60
C GLU A 171 34.82 16.78 -13.18
N GLY A 172 33.55 16.39 -13.08
CA GLY A 172 32.87 16.19 -11.81
C GLY A 172 32.38 17.50 -11.19
N LEU A 173 31.37 17.40 -10.33
CA LEU A 173 30.79 18.51 -9.60
C LEU A 173 31.23 18.47 -8.14
N GLU A 174 31.44 19.65 -7.55
CA GLU A 174 31.61 19.75 -6.10
C GLU A 174 30.33 19.33 -5.38
N ILE A 175 30.46 18.82 -4.15
CA ILE A 175 29.32 18.30 -3.37
C ILE A 175 28.18 19.33 -3.24
N TRP A 176 28.50 20.60 -2.98
CA TRP A 176 27.47 21.63 -2.86
C TRP A 176 26.76 21.93 -4.20
N GLN A 177 27.48 21.83 -5.32
CA GLN A 177 26.91 21.98 -6.67
C GLN A 177 26.00 20.81 -7.03
N MET A 178 26.16 19.64 -6.41
CA MET A 178 25.24 18.51 -6.51
C MET A 178 24.05 18.63 -5.55
N LEU A 179 24.25 19.18 -4.36
CA LEU A 179 23.20 19.29 -3.34
C LEU A 179 22.06 20.22 -3.76
N VAL A 180 22.36 21.35 -4.40
CA VAL A 180 21.35 22.31 -4.87
C VAL A 180 20.39 21.69 -5.91
N PRO A 181 20.85 21.13 -7.05
CA PRO A 181 19.97 20.49 -8.02
C PRO A 181 19.26 19.27 -7.43
N ALA A 182 19.92 18.49 -6.55
CA ALA A 182 19.28 17.35 -5.88
C ALA A 182 18.12 17.80 -4.97
N ALA A 183 18.31 18.87 -4.19
CA ALA A 183 17.27 19.44 -3.35
C ALA A 183 16.07 19.94 -4.16
N VAL A 184 16.31 20.58 -5.32
CA VAL A 184 15.24 21.01 -6.23
C VAL A 184 14.50 19.80 -6.80
N ALA A 185 15.22 18.79 -7.30
CA ALA A 185 14.62 17.59 -7.88
C ALA A 185 13.77 16.82 -6.85
N VAL A 186 14.30 16.62 -5.64
CA VAL A 186 13.59 15.96 -4.53
C VAL A 186 12.41 16.79 -4.05
N GLY A 187 12.56 18.11 -3.94
CA GLY A 187 11.48 19.01 -3.54
C GLY A 187 10.30 18.99 -4.51
N VAL A 188 10.57 19.08 -5.82
CA VAL A 188 9.55 19.00 -6.87
C VAL A 188 8.87 17.63 -6.87
N ALA A 189 9.63 16.54 -6.77
CA ALA A 189 9.08 15.20 -6.73
C ALA A 189 8.24 14.95 -5.47
N THR A 190 8.71 15.40 -4.30
CA THR A 190 7.95 15.30 -3.04
C THR A 190 6.62 16.05 -3.16
N PHE A 191 6.65 17.28 -3.66
CA PHE A 191 5.44 18.08 -3.87
C PHE A 191 4.46 17.40 -4.84
N ALA A 192 4.96 16.79 -5.91
CA ALA A 192 4.12 16.02 -6.83
C ALA A 192 3.46 14.81 -6.14
N GLY A 193 4.15 14.15 -5.20
CA GLY A 193 3.56 13.08 -4.38
C GLY A 193 2.44 13.56 -3.47
N VAL A 194 2.62 14.73 -2.83
CA VAL A 194 1.58 15.37 -2.00
C VAL A 194 0.34 15.66 -2.84
N VAL A 195 0.51 16.31 -4.00
CA VAL A 195 -0.62 16.72 -4.84
C VAL A 195 -1.29 15.53 -5.55
N ALA A 196 -0.52 14.53 -6.00
CA ALA A 196 -1.08 13.43 -6.77
C ALA A 196 -1.83 12.39 -5.91
N PHE A 197 -1.41 12.21 -4.66
CA PHE A 197 -1.88 11.10 -3.82
C PHE A 197 -2.41 11.53 -2.45
N ASP A 198 -2.45 12.83 -2.15
CA ASP A 198 -2.85 13.38 -0.86
C ASP A 198 -2.05 12.81 0.31
N LEU A 199 -0.78 12.50 0.03
CA LEU A 199 0.15 11.99 1.02
C LEU A 199 0.60 13.12 1.94
N GLU A 200 0.75 12.82 3.22
CA GLU A 200 1.48 13.69 4.13
C GLU A 200 2.90 13.96 3.59
N PRO A 201 3.49 15.15 3.83
CA PRO A 201 4.77 15.51 3.23
C PRO A 201 5.90 14.49 3.45
N LEU A 202 5.94 13.87 4.63
CA LEU A 202 6.94 12.83 4.94
C LEU A 202 6.71 11.55 4.13
N MET A 203 5.46 11.12 3.98
CA MET A 203 5.10 9.94 3.18
C MET A 203 5.31 10.19 1.69
N ALA A 204 5.01 11.40 1.21
CA ALA A 204 5.30 11.83 -0.15
C ALA A 204 6.81 11.83 -0.43
N PHE A 205 7.61 12.29 0.54
CA PHE A 205 9.07 12.23 0.47
C PHE A 205 9.54 10.78 0.39
N SER A 206 9.04 9.87 1.24
CA SER A 206 9.38 8.45 1.17
C SER A 206 9.01 7.81 -0.18
N ASN A 207 7.88 8.20 -0.78
CA ASN A 207 7.48 7.71 -2.11
C ASN A 207 8.46 8.18 -3.20
N CYS A 208 8.84 9.45 -3.21
CA CYS A 208 9.83 9.94 -4.17
C CYS A 208 11.24 9.35 -3.89
N ALA A 209 11.59 9.13 -2.63
CA ALA A 209 12.86 8.54 -2.23
C ALA A 209 12.99 7.10 -2.75
N LEU A 210 11.90 6.32 -2.71
CA LEU A 210 11.86 4.99 -3.31
C LEU A 210 12.24 5.03 -4.80
N TYR A 211 11.72 6.02 -5.54
CA TYR A 211 12.06 6.24 -6.94
C TYR A 211 13.54 6.60 -7.17
N PHE A 212 14.06 7.58 -6.42
CA PHE A 212 15.46 8.00 -6.57
C PHE A 212 16.45 6.90 -6.14
N VAL A 213 16.18 6.20 -5.04
CA VAL A 213 17.02 5.09 -4.57
C VAL A 213 17.02 3.94 -5.58
N ALA A 214 15.86 3.58 -6.12
CA ALA A 214 15.78 2.52 -7.13
C ALA A 214 16.51 2.90 -8.43
N THR A 215 16.35 4.13 -8.90
CA THR A 215 17.02 4.61 -10.12
C THR A 215 18.54 4.71 -9.94
N VAL A 216 19.01 5.23 -8.80
CA VAL A 216 20.44 5.23 -8.43
C VAL A 216 20.97 3.79 -8.31
N GLY A 217 20.21 2.90 -7.67
CA GLY A 217 20.57 1.48 -7.57
C GLY A 217 20.72 0.80 -8.93
N LEU A 218 19.81 1.06 -9.87
CA LEU A 218 19.91 0.56 -11.25
C LEU A 218 21.15 1.12 -11.97
N ARG A 219 21.49 2.40 -11.77
CA ARG A 219 22.72 3.00 -12.32
C ARG A 219 23.96 2.29 -11.79
N LEU A 220 24.03 2.07 -10.47
CA LEU A 220 25.14 1.35 -9.84
C LEU A 220 25.27 -0.09 -10.36
N LEU A 221 24.15 -0.80 -10.53
CA LEU A 221 24.14 -2.14 -11.13
C LEU A 221 24.65 -2.15 -12.57
N ALA A 222 24.36 -1.09 -13.32
CA ALA A 222 24.85 -0.87 -14.69
C ALA A 222 26.31 -0.39 -14.77
N ALA A 223 27.00 -0.24 -13.63
CA ALA A 223 28.35 0.34 -13.53
C ALA A 223 28.44 1.83 -13.97
N LEU A 224 27.33 2.57 -13.87
CA LEU A 224 27.30 4.01 -14.07
C LEU A 224 27.56 4.75 -12.75
N PRO A 225 28.00 6.02 -12.80
CA PRO A 225 28.10 6.84 -11.59
C PRO A 225 26.72 6.95 -10.91
N ALA A 226 26.73 6.88 -9.57
CA ALA A 226 25.53 6.88 -8.74
C ALA A 226 24.61 8.05 -9.08
N VAL A 227 25.22 9.21 -9.23
CA VAL A 227 24.57 10.45 -9.66
C VAL A 227 25.44 11.05 -10.79
N PRO A 228 24.85 11.55 -11.88
CA PRO A 228 25.61 12.27 -12.91
C PRO A 228 26.46 13.39 -12.29
N GLY A 229 27.73 13.49 -12.70
CA GLY A 229 28.68 14.47 -12.16
C GLY A 229 29.39 14.05 -10.87
N LEU A 230 29.07 12.87 -10.31
CA LEU A 230 29.92 12.26 -9.28
C LEU A 230 31.07 11.49 -9.96
N VAL A 231 32.25 12.10 -9.98
CA VAL A 231 33.49 11.42 -10.35
C VAL A 231 34.11 10.87 -9.08
N VAL A 232 34.24 9.55 -9.00
CA VAL A 232 34.96 8.90 -7.91
C VAL A 232 36.38 8.73 -8.42
N ASP A 233 37.29 9.62 -8.00
CA ASP A 233 38.72 9.47 -8.27
C ASP A 233 39.17 8.11 -7.72
N GLY A 234 39.41 7.17 -8.64
CA GLY A 234 39.92 5.83 -8.37
C GLY A 234 41.28 5.65 -9.00
#